data_AF-A0A9D2DK64-F1
#
_entry.id   AF-A0A9D2DK64-F1
#
_cell.length_a   1.000
_cell.length_b   1.000
_cell.length_c   1.000
_cell.angle_alpha   90.00
_cell.angle_beta   90.00
_cell.angle_gamma   90.00
#
_symmetry.space_group_name_H-M   'P 1'
#
loop_
_entity.id
_entity.type
_entity.pdbx_description
1 polymer ?
#
loop_
_entity_poly.entity_id
_entity_poly.type
_entity_poly.pdbx_seq_one_letter_code
_entity_poly.pdbx_strand_id
1 'polypeptide(L)'
;MREPRLEDYSNARDFFEAVREASREAERTRLTLLRMEAREGARAQTYAERVSVGGERDRMAHTDSRIDYEQRMAERLEADYALIDLACRVLYGSESGKGGVDALMGSAVADCISFRYVDARPWPEVAALLGYSRWSVNSLRDLCQRGFDAIDSLGWERVVDGVGDAT
;
A
#
# COMPACT_ATOMS: atom_id res chain seq x y z
N MET A 1 18.24 0.10 -7.02
CA MET A 1 17.77 0.69 -5.74
C MET A 1 18.00 -0.33 -4.63
N ARG A 2 18.21 0.07 -3.37
CA ARG A 2 18.35 -0.88 -2.24
C ARG A 2 16.94 -1.28 -1.80
N GLU A 3 16.69 -2.58 -1.62
CA GLU A 3 15.42 -3.06 -1.05
C GLU A 3 15.19 -2.47 0.35
N PRO A 4 13.95 -2.06 0.70
CA PRO A 4 13.65 -1.51 2.01
C PRO A 4 13.90 -2.55 3.10
N ARG A 5 14.50 -2.13 4.21
CA ARG A 5 14.73 -3.00 5.39
C ARG A 5 14.07 -2.41 6.61
N LEU A 6 13.56 -3.27 7.49
CA LEU A 6 12.91 -2.85 8.75
C LEU A 6 13.85 -2.03 9.65
N GLU A 7 15.16 -2.33 9.58
CA GLU A 7 16.22 -1.61 10.30
C GLU A 7 16.42 -0.15 9.84
N ASP A 8 15.91 0.22 8.67
CA ASP A 8 16.03 1.59 8.15
C ASP A 8 15.05 2.56 8.87
N TYR A 9 14.18 2.05 9.76
CA TYR A 9 13.14 2.82 10.46
C TYR A 9 13.38 2.84 11.97
N SER A 10 13.13 4.00 12.60
CA SER A 10 13.38 4.19 14.04
C SER A 10 12.44 3.40 14.95
N ASN A 11 11.22 3.14 14.48
CA ASN A 11 10.15 2.45 15.21
C ASN A 11 9.05 1.97 14.25
N ALA A 12 8.11 1.16 14.76
CA ALA A 12 6.98 0.61 14.05
C ALA A 12 6.08 1.68 13.42
N ARG A 13 5.79 2.77 14.14
CA ARG A 13 4.95 3.85 13.63
C ARG A 13 5.58 4.53 12.42
N ASP A 14 6.87 4.82 12.47
CA ASP A 14 7.60 5.46 11.37
C ASP A 14 7.60 4.56 10.12
N PHE A 15 7.82 3.25 10.30
CA PHE A 15 7.72 2.27 9.24
C PHE A 15 6.32 2.25 8.59
N PHE A 16 5.26 2.13 9.38
CA PHE A 16 3.90 2.05 8.84
C PHE A 16 3.41 3.37 8.23
N GLU A 17 3.84 4.55 8.71
CA GLU A 17 3.57 5.81 8.00
C GLU A 17 4.29 5.86 6.64
N ALA A 18 5.52 5.33 6.54
CA ALA A 18 6.20 5.21 5.25
C ALA A 18 5.46 4.27 4.29
N VAL A 19 5.00 3.11 4.79
CA VAL A 19 4.13 2.17 4.03
C VAL A 19 2.89 2.89 3.51
N ARG A 20 2.26 3.70 4.36
CA ARG A 20 1.05 4.42 3.98
C ARG A 20 1.27 5.46 2.88
N GLU A 21 2.38 6.17 2.92
CA GLU A 21 2.73 7.10 1.85
C GLU A 21 3.08 6.36 0.55
N ALA A 22 3.78 5.22 0.63
CA ALA A 22 4.04 4.33 -0.51
C ALA A 22 2.73 3.81 -1.13
N SER A 23 1.78 3.30 -0.34
CA SER A 23 0.46 2.86 -0.84
C SER A 23 -0.30 3.97 -1.56
N ARG A 24 -0.21 5.21 -1.07
CA ARG A 24 -0.82 6.38 -1.71
C ARG A 24 -0.13 6.78 -3.00
N GLU A 25 1.20 6.69 -3.06
CA GLU A 25 1.97 6.97 -4.28
C GLU A 25 1.70 5.91 -5.35
N ALA A 26 1.69 4.63 -4.96
CA ALA A 26 1.36 3.53 -5.84
C ALA A 26 -0.04 3.69 -6.45
N GLU A 27 -1.04 4.00 -5.62
CA GLU A 27 -2.41 4.21 -6.12
C GLU A 27 -2.52 5.47 -7.01
N ARG A 28 -1.84 6.57 -6.66
CA ARG A 28 -1.81 7.78 -7.51
C ARG A 28 -1.17 7.50 -8.87
N THR A 29 -0.09 6.74 -8.88
CA THR A 29 0.60 6.33 -10.11
C THR A 29 -0.30 5.43 -10.95
N ARG A 30 -0.93 4.42 -10.34
CA ARG A 30 -1.88 3.52 -11.00
C ARG A 30 -3.04 4.27 -11.64
N LEU A 31 -3.68 5.18 -10.91
CA LEU A 31 -4.78 6.00 -11.42
C LEU A 31 -4.34 6.93 -12.56
N THR A 32 -3.09 7.41 -12.53
CA THR A 32 -2.54 8.22 -13.61
C THR A 32 -2.37 7.40 -14.88
N LEU A 33 -1.82 6.19 -14.78
CA LEU A 33 -1.68 5.25 -15.90
C LEU A 33 -3.04 4.90 -16.52
N LEU A 34 -4.03 4.54 -15.69
CA LEU A 34 -5.38 4.24 -16.15
C LEU A 34 -6.03 5.43 -16.90
N ARG A 35 -5.78 6.67 -16.45
CA ARG A 35 -6.26 7.87 -17.15
C ARG A 35 -5.55 8.11 -18.47
N MET A 36 -4.26 7.78 -18.58
CA MET A 36 -3.51 7.86 -19.83
C MET A 36 -4.05 6.83 -20.84
N GLU A 37 -4.21 5.57 -20.41
CA GLU A 37 -4.78 4.49 -21.21
C GLU A 37 -6.21 4.82 -21.69
N ALA A 38 -7.08 5.32 -20.80
CA ALA A 38 -8.44 5.71 -21.17
C ALA A 38 -8.48 6.82 -22.24
N ARG A 39 -7.51 7.75 -22.22
CA ARG A 39 -7.41 8.82 -23.24
C ARG A 39 -6.94 8.28 -24.59
N GLU A 40 -6.08 7.26 -24.60
CA GLU A 40 -5.69 6.54 -25.82
C GLU A 40 -6.91 5.85 -26.43
N GLY A 41 -7.68 5.10 -25.63
CA GLY A 41 -8.85 4.35 -26.09
C GLY A 41 -10.04 5.21 -26.54
N ALA A 42 -10.37 6.27 -25.79
CA ALA A 42 -11.50 7.14 -26.11
C ALA A 42 -11.31 7.89 -27.45
N ARG A 43 -10.08 8.32 -27.76
CA ARG A 43 -9.77 9.04 -29.01
C ARG A 43 -9.64 8.12 -30.22
N ALA A 44 -9.20 6.87 -30.02
CA ALA A 44 -9.19 5.87 -31.08
C ALA A 44 -10.61 5.63 -31.65
N GLN A 45 -11.64 5.62 -30.78
CA GLN A 45 -13.04 5.50 -31.18
C GLN A 45 -13.54 6.75 -31.93
N THR A 46 -13.21 7.96 -31.47
CA THR A 46 -13.63 9.20 -32.15
C THR A 46 -12.99 9.38 -33.54
N TYR A 47 -11.77 8.87 -33.75
CA TYR A 47 -11.07 8.96 -35.04
C TYR A 47 -11.61 7.98 -36.08
N ALA A 48 -12.21 6.86 -35.67
CA ALA A 48 -12.86 5.92 -36.58
C ALA A 48 -14.04 6.57 -37.35
N GLU A 49 -14.61 7.65 -36.80
CA GLU A 49 -15.74 8.37 -37.40
C GLU A 49 -15.29 9.55 -38.30
N ARG A 50 -14.00 9.93 -38.31
CA ARG A 50 -13.47 11.00 -39.18
C ARG A 50 -12.06 10.66 -39.68
N VAL A 51 -11.98 10.11 -40.90
CA VAL A 51 -10.72 9.95 -41.64
C VAL A 51 -10.18 11.32 -42.00
N SER A 52 -9.19 11.80 -41.24
CA SER A 52 -8.32 12.92 -41.61
C SER A 52 -6.86 12.51 -41.43
N VAL A 53 -6.02 12.95 -42.37
CA VAL A 53 -4.64 12.47 -42.64
C VAL A 53 -3.62 12.92 -41.56
N GLY A 54 -4.07 13.46 -40.42
CA GLY A 54 -3.21 13.97 -39.33
C GLY A 54 -3.15 13.12 -38.04
N GLY A 55 -3.98 12.08 -37.90
CA GLY A 55 -4.22 11.45 -36.59
C GLY A 55 -3.27 10.35 -36.13
N GLU A 56 -2.40 9.85 -37.00
CA GLU A 56 -1.56 8.68 -36.71
C GLU A 56 -0.32 9.07 -35.89
N ARG A 57 0.25 10.25 -36.20
CA ARG A 57 1.41 10.82 -35.50
C ARG A 57 1.08 11.21 -34.04
N ASP A 58 -0.11 11.75 -33.81
CA ASP A 58 -0.59 12.12 -32.48
C ASP A 58 -0.89 10.90 -31.60
N ARG A 59 -1.37 9.79 -32.18
CA ARG A 59 -1.57 8.53 -31.45
C ARG A 59 -0.26 7.93 -30.96
N MET A 60 0.74 7.84 -31.84
CA MET A 60 2.06 7.34 -31.47
C MET A 60 2.69 8.18 -30.35
N ALA A 61 2.63 9.51 -30.45
CA ALA A 61 3.19 10.40 -29.42
C ALA A 61 2.55 10.22 -28.03
N HIS A 62 1.25 9.89 -27.96
CA HIS A 62 0.56 9.63 -26.70
C HIS A 62 0.94 8.28 -26.10
N THR A 63 1.00 7.23 -26.92
CA THR A 63 1.46 5.90 -26.48
C THR A 63 2.91 5.96 -26.00
N ASP A 64 3.80 6.64 -26.74
CA ASP A 64 5.20 6.85 -26.35
C ASP A 64 5.28 7.58 -24.99
N SER A 65 4.44 8.62 -24.78
CA SER A 65 4.39 9.36 -23.51
C SER A 65 3.94 8.48 -22.33
N ARG A 66 3.04 7.51 -22.56
CA ARG A 66 2.63 6.55 -21.52
C ARG A 66 3.76 5.57 -21.22
N ILE A 67 4.38 5.00 -22.26
CA ILE A 67 5.51 4.08 -22.12
C ILE A 67 6.67 4.76 -21.35
N ASP A 68 7.00 5.99 -21.69
CA ASP A 68 8.03 6.78 -20.99
C ASP A 68 7.65 7.09 -19.53
N TYR A 69 6.36 7.26 -19.24
CA TYR A 69 5.89 7.46 -17.86
C TYR A 69 5.91 6.15 -17.07
N GLU A 70 5.47 5.04 -17.66
CA GLU A 70 5.52 3.69 -17.07
C GLU A 70 6.96 3.31 -16.73
N GLN A 71 7.90 3.46 -17.68
CA GLN A 71 9.32 3.15 -17.44
C GLN A 71 9.90 4.00 -16.31
N ARG A 72 9.58 5.30 -16.25
CA ARG A 72 10.05 6.18 -15.17
C ARG A 72 9.47 5.83 -13.81
N MET A 73 8.24 5.32 -13.76
CA MET A 73 7.56 5.00 -12.50
C MET A 73 7.75 3.54 -12.07
N ALA A 74 8.18 2.65 -12.96
CA ALA A 74 8.33 1.22 -12.70
C ALA A 74 9.20 0.94 -11.46
N GLU A 75 10.39 1.54 -11.38
CA GLU A 75 11.30 1.35 -10.25
C GLU A 75 10.71 1.88 -8.92
N ARG A 76 9.90 2.94 -8.98
CA ARG A 76 9.25 3.50 -7.78
C ARG A 76 8.11 2.63 -7.30
N LEU A 77 7.27 2.15 -8.22
CA LEU A 77 6.20 1.21 -7.92
C LEU A 77 6.74 -0.08 -7.33
N GLU A 78 7.85 -0.59 -7.88
CA GLU A 78 8.51 -1.79 -7.35
C GLU A 78 8.99 -1.56 -5.90
N ALA A 79 9.59 -0.41 -5.60
CA ALA A 79 9.99 -0.07 -4.24
C ALA A 79 8.79 0.11 -3.29
N ASP A 80 7.70 0.75 -3.76
CA ASP A 80 6.47 0.92 -2.98
C ASP A 80 5.84 -0.45 -2.65
N TYR A 81 5.76 -1.35 -3.63
CA TYR A 81 5.23 -2.70 -3.42
C TYR A 81 6.12 -3.54 -2.52
N ALA A 82 7.45 -3.41 -2.62
CA ALA A 82 8.35 -4.09 -1.70
C ALA A 82 8.13 -3.65 -0.24
N LEU A 83 7.82 -2.37 -0.02
CA LEU A 83 7.51 -1.85 1.32
C LEU A 83 6.15 -2.36 1.83
N ILE A 84 5.15 -2.43 0.96
CA ILE A 84 3.83 -2.99 1.25
C ILE A 84 3.94 -4.48 1.60
N ASP A 85 4.67 -5.26 0.83
CA ASP A 85 4.88 -6.69 1.07
C ASP A 85 5.60 -6.93 2.40
N LEU A 86 6.59 -6.10 2.73
CA LEU A 86 7.28 -6.17 4.02
C LEU A 86 6.33 -5.89 5.18
N ALA A 87 5.44 -4.91 5.04
CA ALA A 87 4.39 -4.64 6.04
C ALA A 87 3.42 -5.82 6.19
N CYS A 88 3.01 -6.46 5.11
CA CYS A 88 2.16 -7.65 5.16
C CYS A 88 2.82 -8.79 5.94
N ARG A 89 4.14 -9.00 5.77
CA ARG A 89 4.90 -10.00 6.56
C ARG A 89 4.94 -9.67 8.05
N VAL A 90 5.10 -8.39 8.41
CA VAL A 90 5.05 -7.98 9.83
C VAL A 90 3.65 -8.18 10.42
N LEU A 91 2.59 -7.94 9.65
CA LEU A 91 1.22 -8.05 10.15
C LEU A 91 0.73 -9.50 10.24
N TYR A 92 1.07 -10.34 9.27
CA TYR A 92 0.46 -11.67 9.11
C TYR A 92 1.45 -12.83 9.06
N GLY A 93 2.75 -12.54 9.22
CA GLY A 93 3.85 -13.50 9.14
C GLY A 93 4.29 -13.80 7.70
N SER A 94 5.39 -14.53 7.56
CA SER A 94 5.88 -15.04 6.26
C SER A 94 4.98 -16.13 5.68
N GLU A 95 4.29 -16.88 6.56
CA GLU A 95 3.23 -17.81 6.22
C GLU A 95 1.96 -17.36 6.95
N SER A 96 0.87 -17.11 6.21
CA SER A 96 -0.37 -16.56 6.76
C SER A 96 -0.87 -17.35 7.98
N GLY A 97 -1.05 -16.64 9.09
CA GLY A 97 -1.60 -17.20 10.33
C GLY A 97 -0.59 -17.98 11.19
N LYS A 98 0.71 -17.93 10.86
CA LYS A 98 1.78 -18.54 11.67
C LYS A 98 2.74 -17.52 12.29
N GLY A 99 2.46 -16.23 12.13
CA GLY A 99 3.28 -15.18 12.69
C GLY A 99 2.66 -13.80 12.50
N GLY A 100 3.46 -12.78 12.74
CA GLY A 100 3.05 -11.39 12.68
C GLY A 100 2.20 -10.94 13.87
N VAL A 101 1.76 -9.69 13.79
CA VAL A 101 0.85 -9.07 14.78
C VAL A 101 -0.44 -9.86 14.93
N ASP A 102 -0.95 -10.46 13.87
CA ASP A 102 -2.16 -11.29 13.89
C ASP A 102 -2.04 -12.47 14.87
N ALA A 103 -0.94 -13.23 14.79
CA ALA A 103 -0.72 -14.36 15.68
C ALA A 103 -0.47 -13.93 17.14
N LEU A 104 0.15 -12.77 17.35
CA LEU A 104 0.57 -12.29 18.68
C LEU A 104 -0.52 -11.53 19.43
N MET A 105 -1.35 -10.77 18.73
CA MET A 105 -2.31 -9.83 19.32
C MET A 105 -3.74 -10.01 18.82
N GLY A 106 -3.94 -10.85 17.80
CA GLY A 106 -5.22 -11.11 17.16
C GLY A 106 -5.49 -10.21 15.95
N SER A 107 -6.34 -10.72 15.07
CA SER A 107 -6.65 -10.11 13.76
C SER A 107 -7.18 -8.70 13.84
N ALA A 108 -7.95 -8.34 14.88
CA ALA A 108 -8.46 -6.99 15.03
C ALA A 108 -7.33 -5.92 15.06
N VAL A 109 -6.19 -6.23 15.68
CA VAL A 109 -5.04 -5.32 15.71
C VAL A 109 -4.36 -5.27 14.34
N ALA A 110 -4.06 -6.44 13.77
CA ALA A 110 -3.39 -6.55 12.48
C ALA A 110 -4.20 -5.89 11.36
N ASP A 111 -5.50 -6.18 11.28
CA ASP A 111 -6.41 -5.63 10.27
C ASP A 111 -6.61 -4.13 10.45
N CYS A 112 -6.65 -3.62 11.67
CA CYS A 112 -6.72 -2.18 11.92
C CYS A 112 -5.50 -1.45 11.36
N ILE A 113 -4.29 -2.00 11.59
CA ILE A 113 -3.06 -1.44 11.03
C ILE A 113 -3.06 -1.60 9.50
N SER A 114 -3.41 -2.78 8.99
CA SER A 114 -3.50 -3.07 7.56
C SER A 114 -4.41 -2.08 6.83
N PHE A 115 -5.68 -1.96 7.22
CA PHE A 115 -6.61 -1.04 6.58
C PHE A 115 -6.14 0.41 6.67
N ARG A 116 -5.55 0.78 7.80
CA ARG A 116 -5.16 2.18 8.02
C ARG A 116 -3.92 2.59 7.25
N TYR A 117 -2.93 1.70 7.20
CA TYR A 117 -1.57 2.00 6.75
C TYR A 117 -1.25 1.30 5.43
N VAL A 118 -1.57 0.02 5.26
CA VAL A 118 -1.35 -0.71 4.01
C VAL A 118 -2.37 -0.29 2.95
N ASP A 119 -3.67 -0.29 3.26
CA ASP A 119 -4.71 0.16 2.33
C ASP A 119 -4.89 1.69 2.33
N ALA A 120 -4.16 2.39 3.20
CA ALA A 120 -4.21 3.85 3.38
C ALA A 120 -5.62 4.44 3.60
N ARG A 121 -6.56 3.67 4.15
CA ARG A 121 -7.96 4.07 4.31
C ARG A 121 -8.13 5.18 5.35
N PRO A 122 -9.15 6.05 5.18
CA PRO A 122 -9.55 7.00 6.21
C PRO A 122 -10.22 6.28 7.39
N TRP A 123 -10.08 6.83 8.60
CA TRP A 123 -10.60 6.22 9.82
C TRP A 123 -12.09 5.83 9.80
N PRO A 124 -13.02 6.60 9.21
CA PRO A 124 -14.42 6.18 9.12
C PRO A 124 -14.63 4.88 8.35
N GLU A 125 -13.81 4.62 7.33
CA GLU A 125 -13.86 3.41 6.54
C GLU A 125 -13.22 2.23 7.27
N VAL A 126 -12.07 2.46 7.93
CA VAL A 126 -11.45 1.46 8.82
C VAL A 126 -12.43 1.02 9.90
N ALA A 127 -13.14 1.96 10.53
CA ALA A 127 -14.17 1.65 11.52
C ALA A 127 -15.28 0.78 10.93
N ALA A 128 -15.78 1.11 9.75
CA ALA A 128 -16.82 0.33 9.08
C ALA A 128 -16.35 -1.10 8.75
N LEU A 129 -15.13 -1.26 8.24
CA LEU A 129 -14.55 -2.57 7.89
C LEU A 129 -14.39 -3.48 9.13
N LEU A 130 -14.04 -2.91 10.27
CA LEU A 130 -13.89 -3.65 11.53
C LEU A 130 -15.20 -3.79 12.33
N GLY A 131 -16.33 -3.29 11.82
CA GLY A 131 -17.61 -3.32 12.53
C GLY A 131 -17.73 -2.34 13.71
N TYR A 132 -16.86 -1.33 13.79
CA TYR A 132 -16.91 -0.28 14.80
C TYR A 132 -17.78 0.90 14.35
N SER A 133 -18.33 1.63 15.31
CA SER A 133 -18.96 2.93 15.03
C SER A 133 -17.93 3.92 14.47
N ARG A 134 -18.34 4.77 13.53
CA ARG A 134 -17.50 5.84 12.94
C ARG A 134 -16.89 6.80 13.98
N TRP A 135 -17.45 6.86 15.18
CA TRP A 135 -16.98 7.69 16.29
C TRP A 135 -15.87 7.04 17.13
N SER A 136 -15.54 5.78 16.87
CA SER A 136 -14.54 4.99 17.63
C SER A 136 -13.09 5.26 17.19
N VAL A 137 -12.84 6.38 16.53
CA VAL A 137 -11.52 6.71 15.93
C VAL A 137 -10.40 6.66 16.98
N ASN A 138 -10.66 7.15 18.19
CA ASN A 138 -9.65 7.13 19.26
C ASN A 138 -9.33 5.70 19.72
N SER A 139 -10.33 4.83 19.81
CA SER A 139 -10.13 3.41 20.13
C SER A 139 -9.34 2.68 19.04
N LEU A 140 -9.59 2.99 17.77
CA LEU A 140 -8.84 2.40 16.64
C LEU A 140 -7.38 2.89 16.60
N ARG A 141 -7.15 4.16 16.95
CA ARG A 141 -5.79 4.70 17.11
C ARG A 141 -5.04 4.03 18.25
N ASP A 142 -5.71 3.84 19.39
CA ASP A 142 -5.17 3.11 20.53
C ASP A 142 -4.86 1.65 20.16
N LEU A 143 -5.72 1.01 19.37
CA LEU A 143 -5.51 -0.35 18.88
C LEU A 143 -4.25 -0.45 18.01
N CYS A 144 -4.07 0.48 17.06
CA CYS A 144 -2.84 0.56 16.27
C CYS A 144 -1.61 0.84 17.15
N GLN A 145 -1.72 1.74 18.14
CA GLN A 145 -0.62 2.06 19.03
C GLN A 145 -0.14 0.83 19.82
N ARG A 146 -1.07 0.03 20.35
CA ARG A 146 -0.72 -1.23 21.04
C ARG A 146 0.03 -2.20 20.13
N GLY A 147 -0.37 -2.28 18.85
CA GLY A 147 0.35 -3.08 17.85
C GLY A 147 1.76 -2.57 17.60
N PHE A 148 1.94 -1.25 17.50
CA PHE A 148 3.26 -0.65 17.36
C PHE A 148 4.14 -0.87 18.58
N ASP A 149 3.60 -0.70 19.79
CA ASP A 149 4.34 -0.93 21.03
C ASP A 149 4.78 -2.40 21.16
N ALA A 150 3.94 -3.35 20.73
CA ALA A 150 4.31 -4.77 20.69
C ALA A 150 5.43 -5.04 19.69
N ILE A 151 5.40 -4.42 18.51
CA ILE A 151 6.47 -4.55 17.52
C ILE A 151 7.79 -3.98 18.05
N ASP A 152 7.75 -2.77 18.60
CA ASP A 152 8.94 -2.09 19.11
C ASP A 152 9.55 -2.81 20.32
N SER A 153 8.72 -3.48 21.14
CA SER A 153 9.20 -4.22 22.31
C SER A 153 9.74 -5.61 21.99
N LEU A 154 9.09 -6.37 21.10
CA LEU A 154 9.51 -7.72 20.72
C LEU A 154 10.63 -7.71 19.66
N GLY A 155 10.68 -6.65 18.85
CA GLY A 155 11.54 -6.56 17.68
C GLY A 155 10.99 -7.29 16.45
N TRP A 156 11.43 -6.84 15.29
CA TRP A 156 10.90 -7.21 13.98
C TRP A 156 10.88 -8.72 13.70
N GLU A 157 12.00 -9.41 13.90
CA GLU A 157 12.15 -10.83 13.58
C GLU A 157 11.19 -11.70 14.39
N ARG A 158 11.13 -11.46 15.72
CA ARG A 158 10.25 -12.19 16.63
C ARG A 158 8.79 -12.00 16.27
N VAL A 159 8.40 -10.78 15.86
CA VAL A 159 7.04 -10.51 15.40
C VAL A 159 6.73 -11.30 14.14
N VAL A 160 7.58 -11.21 13.12
CA VAL A 160 7.36 -11.92 11.84
C VAL A 160 7.24 -13.43 12.05
N ASP A 161 8.03 -13.99 12.98
CA ASP A 161 8.03 -15.42 13.32
C ASP A 161 6.91 -15.82 14.31
N GLY A 162 6.16 -14.86 14.86
CA GLY A 162 5.09 -15.15 15.83
C GLY A 162 5.58 -15.62 17.20
N VAL A 163 6.83 -15.31 17.56
CA VAL A 163 7.41 -15.72 18.84
C VAL A 163 7.10 -14.68 19.91
N GLY A 164 6.03 -14.91 20.68
CA GLY A 164 5.69 -14.10 21.85
C GLY A 164 6.56 -14.48 23.06
N ASP A 165 6.98 -13.49 23.85
CA ASP A 165 7.59 -13.74 25.15
C ASP A 165 6.48 -14.14 26.15
N ALA A 166 6.35 -15.44 26.40
CA ALA A 166 5.59 -15.93 27.54
C ALA A 166 6.41 -15.63 28.81
N THR A 167 6.03 -14.56 29.54
CA THR A 167 6.51 -14.31 30.90
C THR A 167 5.39 -14.56 31.89
#